data_AF-A0A7S3QS25-F1
#
_entry.id   AF-A0A7S3QS25-F1
#
_cell.length_a   1.000
_cell.length_b   1.000
_cell.length_c   1.000
_cell.angle_alpha   90.00
_cell.angle_beta   90.00
_cell.angle_gamma   90.00
#
_symmetry.space_group_name_H-M   'P 1'
#
loop_
_entity.id
_entity.type
_entity.pdbx_description
1 polymer ?
#
loop_
_entity_poly.entity_id
_entity_poly.type
_entity_poly.pdbx_seq_one_letter_code
_entity_poly.pdbx_strand_id
1 'polypeptide(L)'
;MCSHQAPARIASTAFNQITAGRGATSICSICRTLTSSSASHNILSKLTNYEQQGVPAGSGTLSGSNNFDLGRMHRLLAALGNPHKQWPVIHVAGSKGKGSTATMISSILRSSGYSVGLYTSPHLLSITERINVQGSPISRLAFEALEAEHAALIAKQLEAEGGRLSHFEALTALAFRHFADQKVDAAVVETGMGGTHDATNVFDESNLAVAVITPLGYEHVDALGGTIESIAAAKAGIMKAGRPVVIAQQGHGRANETLQHAARSLGCRLINAQDQVEVSTMGYTLLDQPSSTLLRSSIMLQCIDSLGAQRRSDPQNQNDDNSAGAAASGASLTEGVGGASLGEASRLAAMGDASIKRGSDICSGFGRGGSRASATTADEAGSSSSSSSSSS
;
A
#
# COMPACT_ATOMS: atom_id res chain seq x y z
N MET A 1 -64.43 8.24 6.12
CA MET A 1 -65.66 7.83 5.40
C MET A 1 -65.86 8.79 4.24
N CYS A 2 -66.12 8.23 3.05
CA CYS A 2 -66.41 8.86 1.73
C CYS A 2 -65.28 9.71 1.11
N SER A 3 -64.54 9.27 0.08
CA SER A 3 -64.85 8.85 -1.31
C SER A 3 -65.01 10.01 -2.31
N HIS A 4 -64.06 10.13 -3.24
CA HIS A 4 -64.21 10.56 -4.66
C HIS A 4 -62.84 10.42 -5.35
N GLN A 5 -62.66 9.37 -6.15
CA GLN A 5 -62.73 9.36 -7.64
C GLN A 5 -61.46 9.85 -8.35
N ALA A 6 -60.84 8.92 -9.09
CA ALA A 6 -59.73 9.11 -10.02
C ALA A 6 -60.16 9.85 -11.31
N PRO A 7 -59.21 10.21 -12.20
CA PRO A 7 -58.97 9.30 -13.32
C PRO A 7 -57.49 9.13 -13.74
N ALA A 8 -57.27 7.99 -14.39
CA ALA A 8 -56.04 7.56 -15.04
C ALA A 8 -55.65 8.41 -16.28
N ARG A 9 -54.36 8.31 -16.62
CA ARG A 9 -53.66 8.57 -17.91
C ARG A 9 -52.59 9.67 -17.82
N ILE A 10 -51.33 9.25 -17.80
CA ILE A 10 -50.32 9.40 -18.86
C ILE A 10 -49.02 8.80 -18.29
N ALA A 11 -48.86 7.48 -18.46
CA ALA A 11 -47.59 6.78 -18.31
C ALA A 11 -47.34 6.10 -19.65
N SER A 12 -46.54 6.73 -20.52
CA SER A 12 -45.85 6.10 -21.67
C SER A 12 -45.30 7.14 -22.66
N THR A 13 -44.47 8.10 -22.26
CA THR A 13 -43.72 8.88 -23.27
C THR A 13 -42.47 9.62 -22.77
N ALA A 14 -41.68 9.05 -21.86
CA ALA A 14 -40.39 9.65 -21.48
C ALA A 14 -39.28 8.63 -21.17
N PHE A 15 -39.34 7.43 -21.75
CA PHE A 15 -38.31 6.40 -21.59
C PHE A 15 -37.69 5.91 -22.91
N ASN A 16 -37.94 6.60 -24.04
CA ASN A 16 -37.56 6.13 -25.37
C ASN A 16 -36.83 7.15 -26.26
N GLN A 17 -36.07 8.08 -25.68
CA GLN A 17 -35.25 9.01 -26.48
C GLN A 17 -33.82 9.21 -25.95
N ILE A 18 -33.09 8.14 -25.62
CA ILE A 18 -31.61 8.13 -25.71
C ILE A 18 -31.12 6.71 -26.10
N THR A 19 -31.60 6.16 -27.22
CA THR A 19 -30.99 4.98 -27.87
C THR A 19 -31.24 5.01 -29.37
N ALA A 20 -30.72 6.03 -30.05
CA ALA A 20 -30.62 6.03 -31.51
C ALA A 20 -29.27 6.65 -31.90
N GLY A 21 -28.21 5.84 -31.88
CA GLY A 21 -26.90 6.27 -32.36
C GLY A 21 -25.74 5.41 -31.88
N ARG A 22 -25.44 4.35 -32.66
CA ARG A 22 -24.16 3.62 -32.72
C ARG A 22 -23.73 2.83 -31.47
N GLY A 23 -23.72 1.49 -31.59
CA GLY A 23 -22.86 0.61 -30.79
C GLY A 23 -23.51 -0.35 -29.79
N ALA A 24 -24.74 -0.82 -30.01
CA ALA A 24 -25.45 -1.73 -29.10
C ALA A 24 -25.15 -3.23 -29.34
N THR A 25 -23.89 -3.62 -29.58
CA THR A 25 -23.51 -5.03 -29.77
C THR A 25 -22.55 -5.60 -28.71
N SER A 26 -22.02 -4.80 -27.78
CA SER A 26 -21.07 -5.31 -26.76
C SER A 26 -21.64 -5.51 -25.36
N ILE A 27 -22.78 -4.88 -25.02
CA ILE A 27 -23.32 -4.92 -23.64
C ILE A 27 -24.23 -6.14 -23.41
N CYS A 28 -24.82 -6.70 -24.47
CA CYS A 28 -25.78 -7.81 -24.35
C CYS A 28 -25.14 -9.17 -24.01
N SER A 29 -23.85 -9.36 -24.28
CA SER A 29 -23.13 -10.59 -23.92
C SER A 29 -22.82 -10.65 -22.42
N ILE A 30 -22.44 -9.53 -21.81
CA ILE A 30 -22.06 -9.47 -20.38
C ILE A 30 -23.28 -9.68 -19.49
N CYS A 31 -24.42 -9.07 -19.83
CA CYS A 31 -25.67 -9.27 -19.07
C CYS A 31 -26.24 -10.69 -19.22
N ARG A 32 -26.05 -11.38 -20.35
CA ARG A 32 -26.54 -12.76 -20.53
C ARG A 32 -25.75 -13.79 -19.74
N THR A 33 -24.44 -13.60 -19.58
CA THR A 33 -23.60 -14.48 -18.74
C THR A 33 -23.94 -14.38 -17.26
N LEU A 34 -24.46 -13.23 -16.81
CA LEU A 34 -24.81 -12.97 -15.40
C LEU A 34 -26.19 -13.52 -15.00
N THR A 35 -27.03 -13.92 -15.95
CA THR A 35 -28.40 -14.38 -15.66
C THR A 35 -28.59 -15.90 -15.66
N SER A 36 -27.52 -16.70 -15.84
CA SER A 36 -27.62 -18.17 -15.89
C SER A 36 -26.69 -18.93 -14.93
N SER A 37 -26.22 -18.30 -13.84
CA SER A 37 -25.39 -18.97 -12.83
C SER A 37 -25.95 -18.74 -11.42
N SER A 38 -27.12 -19.33 -11.16
CA SER A 38 -27.55 -19.63 -9.80
C SER A 38 -26.78 -20.87 -9.28
N ALA A 39 -25.46 -20.74 -9.19
CA ALA A 39 -24.49 -21.57 -8.46
C ALA A 39 -23.06 -21.20 -8.91
N SER A 40 -22.65 -19.93 -8.78
CA SER A 40 -21.25 -19.56 -9.03
C SER A 40 -20.36 -20.18 -7.95
N HIS A 41 -19.75 -21.32 -8.26
CA HIS A 41 -18.67 -21.88 -7.45
C HIS A 41 -17.50 -20.89 -7.43
N ASN A 42 -17.47 -20.03 -6.40
CA ASN A 42 -16.39 -19.11 -6.10
C ASN A 42 -15.08 -19.90 -5.98
N ILE A 43 -14.09 -19.63 -6.85
CA ILE A 43 -12.82 -20.35 -6.92
C ILE A 43 -12.03 -20.17 -5.62
N LEU A 44 -12.13 -19.00 -4.98
CA LEU A 44 -11.42 -18.70 -3.74
C LEU A 44 -11.85 -19.60 -2.58
N SER A 45 -13.10 -20.09 -2.58
CA SER A 45 -13.64 -21.01 -1.58
C SER A 45 -13.05 -22.42 -1.66
N LYS A 46 -12.44 -22.78 -2.79
CA LYS A 46 -11.80 -24.09 -3.00
C LYS A 46 -10.34 -24.12 -2.55
N LEU A 47 -9.75 -22.95 -2.25
CA LEU A 47 -8.35 -22.82 -1.90
C LEU A 47 -8.14 -22.96 -0.39
N THR A 48 -6.98 -23.48 0.00
CA THR A 48 -6.61 -23.58 1.42
C THR A 48 -6.52 -22.19 2.06
N ASN A 49 -7.30 -21.97 3.11
CA ASN A 49 -7.32 -20.71 3.85
C ASN A 49 -6.57 -20.84 5.18
N TYR A 50 -5.28 -20.51 5.17
CA TYR A 50 -4.43 -20.58 6.37
C TYR A 50 -4.78 -19.53 7.44
N GLU A 51 -5.51 -18.47 7.09
CA GLU A 51 -6.00 -17.52 8.10
C GLU A 51 -7.06 -18.15 9.01
N GLN A 52 -7.82 -19.14 8.49
CA GLN A 52 -8.83 -19.89 9.24
C GLN A 52 -8.28 -21.20 9.81
N GLN A 53 -7.38 -21.88 9.08
CA GLN A 53 -6.86 -23.20 9.45
C GLN A 53 -5.60 -23.15 10.32
N GLY A 54 -4.98 -21.97 10.45
CA GLY A 54 -3.68 -21.78 11.08
C GLY A 54 -2.52 -21.94 10.09
N VAL A 55 -1.47 -21.14 10.28
CA VAL A 55 -0.27 -21.18 9.43
C VAL A 55 0.70 -22.25 9.95
N PRO A 56 1.25 -23.13 9.09
CA PRO A 56 2.19 -24.16 9.51
C PRO A 56 3.46 -23.59 10.16
N ALA A 57 4.07 -24.35 11.06
CA ALA A 57 5.31 -23.97 11.72
C ALA A 57 6.45 -23.73 10.72
N GLY A 58 7.27 -22.71 10.97
CA GLY A 58 8.42 -22.34 10.14
C GLY A 58 8.10 -21.66 8.80
N SER A 59 6.83 -21.44 8.45
CA SER A 59 6.41 -20.91 7.13
C SER A 59 6.95 -19.51 6.81
N GLY A 60 7.32 -18.71 7.82
CA GLY A 60 7.91 -17.39 7.64
C GLY A 60 9.40 -17.32 7.96
N THR A 61 10.07 -18.45 8.17
CA THR A 61 11.50 -18.51 8.47
C THR A 61 12.34 -18.81 7.23
N LEU A 62 13.56 -18.25 7.16
CA LEU A 62 14.52 -18.54 6.08
C LEU A 62 14.99 -20.01 6.06
N SER A 63 14.86 -20.72 7.19
CA SER A 63 15.35 -22.09 7.38
C SER A 63 14.27 -23.16 7.16
N GLY A 64 13.04 -22.78 6.80
CA GLY A 64 11.93 -23.71 6.64
C GLY A 64 12.00 -24.51 5.34
N SER A 65 12.16 -25.83 5.44
CA SER A 65 12.12 -26.80 4.32
C SER A 65 10.71 -27.05 3.74
N ASN A 66 9.74 -26.18 4.04
CA ASN A 66 8.33 -26.39 3.70
C ASN A 66 7.86 -25.28 2.77
N ASN A 67 7.87 -25.52 1.45
CA ASN A 67 6.96 -25.00 0.40
C ASN A 67 6.48 -23.52 0.41
N PHE A 68 6.89 -22.63 1.30
CA PHE A 68 6.44 -21.23 1.38
C PHE A 68 7.48 -20.31 0.73
N ASP A 69 7.82 -20.61 -0.52
CA ASP A 69 8.52 -19.66 -1.39
C ASP A 69 7.52 -18.75 -2.12
N LEU A 70 8.00 -17.61 -2.61
CA LEU A 70 7.20 -16.69 -3.42
C LEU A 70 7.06 -17.17 -4.88
N GLY A 71 7.62 -18.32 -5.23
CA GLY A 71 7.65 -18.84 -6.60
C GLY A 71 6.25 -19.06 -7.15
N ARG A 72 5.34 -19.63 -6.34
CA ARG A 72 3.92 -19.78 -6.70
C ARG A 72 3.27 -18.43 -6.98
N MET A 73 3.45 -17.48 -6.07
CA MET A 73 2.88 -16.15 -6.19
C MET A 73 3.39 -15.43 -7.44
N HIS A 74 4.69 -15.52 -7.74
CA HIS A 74 5.27 -14.95 -8.96
C HIS A 74 4.70 -15.58 -10.23
N ARG A 75 4.50 -16.91 -10.27
CA ARG A 75 3.89 -17.58 -11.44
C ARG A 75 2.42 -17.18 -11.61
N LEU A 76 1.66 -17.08 -10.52
CA LEU A 76 0.28 -16.59 -10.56
C LEU A 76 0.21 -15.14 -11.09
N LEU A 77 1.06 -14.25 -10.58
CA LEU A 77 1.11 -12.86 -11.05
C LEU A 77 1.57 -12.74 -12.49
N ALA A 78 2.53 -13.57 -12.93
CA ALA A 78 2.95 -13.63 -14.32
C ALA A 78 1.80 -14.03 -15.24
N ALA A 79 1.00 -15.03 -14.83
CA ALA A 79 -0.20 -15.43 -15.58
C ALA A 79 -1.24 -14.30 -15.68
N LEU A 80 -1.33 -13.43 -14.66
CA LEU A 80 -2.19 -12.23 -14.65
C LEU A 80 -1.58 -10.99 -15.34
N GLY A 81 -0.43 -11.14 -16.00
CA GLY A 81 0.24 -10.04 -16.70
C GLY A 81 1.04 -9.10 -15.80
N ASN A 82 1.54 -9.61 -14.66
CA ASN A 82 2.34 -8.88 -13.68
C ASN A 82 1.71 -7.54 -13.23
N PRO A 83 0.46 -7.55 -12.71
CA PRO A 83 -0.25 -6.32 -12.38
C PRO A 83 0.53 -5.47 -11.36
N HIS A 84 1.05 -6.09 -10.30
CA HIS A 84 1.86 -5.47 -9.23
C HIS A 84 3.04 -4.58 -9.66
N LYS A 85 3.46 -4.62 -10.93
CA LYS A 85 4.58 -3.81 -11.45
C LYS A 85 4.18 -2.44 -11.99
N GLN A 86 2.88 -2.13 -12.15
CA GLN A 86 2.46 -0.93 -12.89
C GLN A 86 2.31 0.33 -12.01
N TRP A 87 2.54 0.23 -10.70
CA TRP A 87 2.48 1.35 -9.76
C TRP A 87 3.55 1.22 -8.66
N PRO A 88 3.99 2.34 -8.07
CA PRO A 88 4.78 2.33 -6.85
C PRO A 88 3.96 1.83 -5.65
N VAL A 89 4.64 1.23 -4.68
CA VAL A 89 4.00 0.67 -3.48
C VAL A 89 4.61 1.22 -2.18
N ILE A 90 3.75 1.49 -1.20
CA ILE A 90 4.12 1.58 0.22
C ILE A 90 3.76 0.25 0.86
N HIS A 91 4.77 -0.49 1.31
CA HIS A 91 4.59 -1.84 1.85
C HIS A 91 4.70 -1.81 3.37
N VAL A 92 3.66 -2.29 4.07
CA VAL A 92 3.49 -2.15 5.52
C VAL A 92 3.51 -3.51 6.20
N ALA A 93 4.49 -3.73 7.07
CA ALA A 93 4.60 -4.89 7.93
C ALA A 93 4.67 -4.48 9.41
N GLY A 94 4.47 -5.45 10.30
CA GLY A 94 4.48 -5.22 11.75
C GLY A 94 3.53 -6.16 12.50
N SER A 95 3.53 -6.11 13.84
CA SER A 95 2.63 -6.95 14.65
C SER A 95 1.35 -6.22 15.03
N LYS A 96 1.44 -4.91 15.30
CA LYS A 96 0.29 -4.07 15.64
C LYS A 96 0.26 -2.79 14.82
N GLY A 97 -0.93 -2.32 14.48
CA GLY A 97 -1.12 -1.03 13.80
C GLY A 97 -0.85 -1.02 12.29
N LYS A 98 -0.62 -2.17 11.65
CA LYS A 98 -0.43 -2.30 10.19
C LYS A 98 -1.61 -1.70 9.41
N GLY A 99 -2.82 -2.28 9.55
CA GLY A 99 -4.03 -1.79 8.88
C GLY A 99 -4.37 -0.33 9.19
N SER A 100 -4.20 0.14 10.43
CA SER A 100 -4.39 1.56 10.78
C SER A 100 -3.40 2.47 10.06
N THR A 101 -2.12 2.08 10.04
CA THR A 101 -1.06 2.83 9.35
C THR A 101 -1.31 2.85 7.84
N ALA A 102 -1.64 1.71 7.24
CA ALA A 102 -1.97 1.60 5.82
C ALA A 102 -3.17 2.48 5.44
N THR A 103 -4.21 2.50 6.28
CA THR A 103 -5.40 3.33 6.10
C THR A 103 -5.07 4.82 6.19
N MET A 104 -4.26 5.23 7.19
CA MET A 104 -3.83 6.62 7.34
C MET A 104 -3.01 7.10 6.14
N ILE A 105 -2.04 6.28 5.69
CA ILE A 105 -1.22 6.59 4.50
C ILE A 105 -2.09 6.73 3.26
N SER A 106 -3.03 5.79 3.03
CA SER A 106 -3.97 5.86 1.91
C SER A 106 -4.82 7.14 1.96
N SER A 107 -5.31 7.51 3.14
CA SER A 107 -6.09 8.74 3.33
C SER A 107 -5.28 10.01 3.00
N ILE A 108 -4.03 10.09 3.47
CA ILE A 108 -3.13 11.22 3.21
C ILE A 108 -2.84 11.36 1.71
N LEU A 109 -2.49 10.26 1.04
CA LEU A 109 -2.21 10.26 -0.39
C LEU A 109 -3.43 10.66 -1.22
N ARG A 110 -4.62 10.14 -0.88
CA ARG A 110 -5.88 10.52 -1.54
C ARG A 110 -6.21 11.99 -1.34
N SER A 111 -6.02 12.50 -0.12
CA SER A 111 -6.22 13.92 0.19
C SER A 111 -5.22 14.81 -0.57
N SER A 112 -4.09 14.25 -1.00
CA SER A 112 -3.09 14.91 -1.85
C SER A 112 -3.39 14.79 -3.36
N GLY A 113 -4.52 14.18 -3.75
CA GLY A 113 -4.97 14.08 -5.14
C GLY A 113 -4.56 12.83 -5.89
N TYR A 114 -3.92 11.84 -5.24
CA TYR A 114 -3.54 10.57 -5.87
C TYR A 114 -4.71 9.58 -5.88
N SER A 115 -4.79 8.78 -6.95
CA SER A 115 -5.57 7.55 -6.99
C SER A 115 -4.83 6.43 -6.27
N VAL A 116 -5.42 5.91 -5.19
CA VAL A 116 -4.72 4.97 -4.29
C VAL A 116 -5.49 3.66 -4.18
N GLY A 117 -4.80 2.56 -4.42
CA GLY A 117 -5.21 1.22 -4.01
C GLY A 117 -4.78 0.94 -2.57
N LEU A 118 -5.65 0.40 -1.75
CA LEU A 118 -5.34 -0.01 -0.38
C LEU A 118 -5.71 -1.48 -0.21
N TYR A 119 -4.72 -2.30 0.15
CA TYR A 119 -4.90 -3.72 0.46
C TYR A 119 -4.62 -3.98 1.94
N THR A 120 -5.61 -4.51 2.66
CA THR A 120 -5.55 -4.76 4.11
C THR A 120 -6.10 -6.13 4.48
N SER A 121 -5.66 -6.68 5.62
CA SER A 121 -6.15 -7.98 6.11
C SER A 121 -6.03 -8.12 7.64
N PRO A 122 -6.92 -8.89 8.30
CA PRO A 122 -8.12 -9.52 7.75
C PRO A 122 -9.26 -8.50 7.53
N HIS A 123 -10.40 -8.97 7.04
CA HIS A 123 -11.63 -8.17 6.98
C HIS A 123 -12.44 -8.35 8.28
N LEU A 124 -13.35 -7.40 8.58
CA LEU A 124 -14.25 -7.48 9.72
C LEU A 124 -15.61 -8.09 9.35
N LEU A 125 -16.27 -7.58 8.31
CA LEU A 125 -17.61 -8.05 7.90
C LEU A 125 -17.59 -8.70 6.52
N SER A 126 -16.84 -8.14 5.58
CA SER A 126 -16.82 -8.60 4.18
C SER A 126 -15.43 -8.64 3.58
N ILE A 127 -15.14 -9.68 2.80
CA ILE A 127 -13.88 -9.82 2.05
C ILE A 127 -13.59 -8.62 1.14
N THR A 128 -14.62 -7.92 0.69
CA THR A 128 -14.47 -6.71 -0.14
C THR A 128 -13.74 -5.58 0.59
N GLU A 129 -13.80 -5.53 1.93
CA GLU A 129 -13.06 -4.56 2.75
C GLU A 129 -11.55 -4.65 2.56
N ARG A 130 -11.04 -5.79 2.09
CA ARG A 130 -9.62 -5.98 1.87
C ARG A 130 -9.10 -5.24 0.64
N ILE A 131 -9.97 -4.88 -0.29
CA ILE A 131 -9.58 -4.26 -1.57
C ILE A 131 -10.30 -2.92 -1.66
N ASN A 132 -9.57 -1.84 -1.36
CA ASN A 132 -10.09 -0.48 -1.44
C ASN A 132 -9.46 0.26 -2.61
N VAL A 133 -10.28 0.98 -3.36
CA VAL A 133 -9.82 1.95 -4.36
C VAL A 133 -10.59 3.24 -4.10
N GLN A 134 -9.88 4.37 -4.10
CA GLN A 134 -10.49 5.68 -3.86
C GLN A 134 -11.25 5.74 -2.51
N GLY A 135 -10.79 4.98 -1.51
CA GLY A 135 -11.33 4.94 -0.15
C GLY A 135 -12.67 4.26 0.00
N SER A 136 -13.07 3.47 -0.98
CA SER A 136 -14.25 2.62 -0.89
C SER A 136 -13.85 1.17 -1.16
N PRO A 137 -14.40 0.22 -0.40
CA PRO A 137 -14.25 -1.20 -0.71
C PRO A 137 -14.76 -1.48 -2.13
N ILE A 138 -14.13 -2.44 -2.82
CA ILE A 138 -14.65 -2.96 -4.09
C ILE A 138 -16.11 -3.39 -3.89
N SER A 139 -16.99 -3.05 -4.83
CA SER A 139 -18.38 -3.49 -4.72
C SER A 139 -18.46 -5.01 -4.82
N ARG A 140 -19.44 -5.63 -4.16
CA ARG A 140 -19.63 -7.08 -4.23
C ARG A 140 -19.76 -7.59 -5.67
N LEU A 141 -20.52 -6.88 -6.50
CA LEU A 141 -20.68 -7.23 -7.93
C LEU A 141 -19.37 -7.11 -8.70
N ALA A 142 -18.57 -6.08 -8.44
CA ALA A 142 -17.27 -5.92 -9.09
C ALA A 142 -16.27 -7.00 -8.63
N PHE A 143 -16.31 -7.39 -7.36
CA PHE A 143 -15.50 -8.48 -6.83
C PHE A 143 -15.88 -9.83 -7.44
N GLU A 144 -17.18 -10.15 -7.48
CA GLU A 144 -17.68 -11.39 -8.10
C GLU A 144 -17.35 -11.44 -9.60
N ALA A 145 -17.44 -10.31 -10.30
CA ALA A 145 -17.06 -10.22 -11.71
C ALA A 145 -15.55 -10.43 -11.91
N LEU A 146 -14.71 -9.77 -11.10
CA LEU A 146 -13.25 -9.93 -11.14
C LEU A 146 -12.83 -11.37 -10.86
N GLU A 147 -13.46 -12.01 -9.88
CA GLU A 147 -13.22 -13.42 -9.57
C GLU A 147 -13.65 -14.33 -10.73
N ALA A 148 -14.85 -14.13 -11.28
CA ALA A 148 -15.37 -14.93 -12.38
C ALA A 148 -14.51 -14.79 -13.64
N GLU A 149 -14.02 -13.58 -13.94
CA GLU A 149 -13.14 -13.30 -15.07
C GLU A 149 -11.84 -14.10 -15.01
N HIS A 150 -11.27 -14.28 -13.82
CA HIS A 150 -9.99 -14.95 -13.63
C HIS A 150 -10.10 -16.39 -13.08
N ALA A 151 -11.31 -16.91 -12.87
CA ALA A 151 -11.53 -18.22 -12.24
C ALA A 151 -10.85 -19.37 -12.99
N ALA A 152 -10.94 -19.40 -14.32
CA ALA A 152 -10.31 -20.45 -15.14
C ALA A 152 -8.77 -20.40 -15.06
N LEU A 153 -8.20 -19.19 -15.02
CA LEU A 153 -6.76 -19.00 -14.87
C LEU A 153 -6.28 -19.47 -13.50
N ILE A 154 -6.99 -19.08 -12.43
CA ILE A 154 -6.66 -19.48 -11.07
C ILE A 154 -6.79 -21.00 -10.91
N ALA A 155 -7.83 -21.63 -11.46
CA ALA A 155 -7.99 -23.08 -11.45
C ALA A 155 -6.82 -23.80 -12.13
N LYS A 156 -6.38 -23.31 -13.30
CA LYS A 156 -5.20 -23.84 -14.00
C LYS A 156 -3.92 -23.69 -13.17
N GLN A 157 -3.75 -22.57 -12.48
CA GLN A 157 -2.60 -22.38 -11.59
C GLN A 157 -2.66 -23.29 -10.36
N LEU A 158 -3.83 -23.48 -9.76
CA LEU A 158 -4.03 -24.42 -8.66
C LEU A 158 -3.61 -25.85 -9.05
N GLU A 159 -4.02 -26.30 -10.23
CA GLU A 159 -3.61 -27.61 -10.77
C GLU A 159 -2.10 -27.69 -11.03
N ALA A 160 -1.52 -26.67 -11.68
CA ALA A 160 -0.09 -26.61 -11.98
C ALA A 160 0.78 -26.64 -10.70
N GLU A 161 0.29 -26.09 -9.61
CA GLU A 161 0.97 -26.10 -8.31
C GLU A 161 0.69 -27.35 -7.47
N GLY A 162 -0.07 -28.33 -8.00
CA GLY A 162 -0.43 -29.55 -7.30
C GLY A 162 -1.37 -29.30 -6.11
N GLY A 163 -2.31 -28.36 -6.25
CA GLY A 163 -3.30 -28.05 -5.23
C GLY A 163 -2.81 -27.13 -4.10
N ARG A 164 -1.60 -26.59 -4.21
CA ARG A 164 -0.94 -25.82 -3.13
C ARG A 164 -1.13 -24.30 -3.20
N LEU A 165 -1.92 -23.81 -4.16
CA LEU A 165 -2.24 -22.38 -4.24
C LEU A 165 -3.20 -22.01 -3.11
N SER A 166 -2.82 -21.03 -2.29
CA SER A 166 -3.59 -20.62 -1.12
C SER A 166 -4.64 -19.55 -1.46
N HIS A 167 -5.64 -19.46 -0.58
CA HIS A 167 -6.66 -18.41 -0.63
C HIS A 167 -6.04 -17.00 -0.62
N PHE A 168 -5.04 -16.78 0.23
CA PHE A 168 -4.40 -15.48 0.39
C PHE A 168 -3.58 -15.09 -0.85
N GLU A 169 -2.84 -16.02 -1.48
CA GLU A 169 -2.13 -15.77 -2.73
C GLU A 169 -3.10 -15.36 -3.85
N ALA A 170 -4.19 -16.11 -4.04
CA ALA A 170 -5.18 -15.81 -5.08
C ALA A 170 -5.90 -14.48 -4.84
N LEU A 171 -6.32 -14.19 -3.60
CA LEU A 171 -6.97 -12.93 -3.26
C LEU A 171 -6.04 -11.73 -3.45
N THR A 172 -4.78 -11.85 -3.03
CA THR A 172 -3.76 -10.81 -3.22
C THR A 172 -3.52 -10.53 -4.70
N ALA A 173 -3.46 -11.58 -5.53
CA ALA A 173 -3.26 -11.44 -6.96
C ALA A 173 -4.45 -10.74 -7.65
N LEU A 174 -5.68 -11.07 -7.25
CA LEU A 174 -6.90 -10.39 -7.71
C LEU A 174 -6.92 -8.92 -7.26
N ALA A 175 -6.53 -8.62 -6.02
CA ALA A 175 -6.43 -7.24 -5.54
C ALA A 175 -5.45 -6.41 -6.40
N PHE A 176 -4.28 -6.96 -6.70
CA PHE A 176 -3.31 -6.28 -7.57
C PHE A 176 -3.85 -6.11 -8.99
N ARG A 177 -4.50 -7.13 -9.56
CA ARG A 177 -5.18 -7.00 -10.86
C ARG A 177 -6.21 -5.88 -10.84
N HIS A 178 -7.05 -5.81 -9.81
CA HIS A 178 -8.03 -4.74 -9.66
C HIS A 178 -7.37 -3.35 -9.61
N PHE A 179 -6.25 -3.19 -8.88
CA PHE A 179 -5.52 -1.93 -8.85
C PHE A 179 -4.97 -1.53 -10.23
N ALA A 180 -4.51 -2.49 -11.04
CA ALA A 180 -4.12 -2.25 -12.44
C ALA A 180 -5.30 -1.76 -13.28
N ASP A 181 -6.46 -2.43 -13.16
CA ASP A 181 -7.66 -2.09 -13.91
C ASP A 181 -8.18 -0.69 -13.57
N GLN A 182 -8.07 -0.33 -12.29
CA GLN A 182 -8.44 1.00 -11.80
C GLN A 182 -7.36 2.06 -12.05
N LYS A 183 -6.19 1.69 -12.60
CA LYS A 183 -5.07 2.59 -12.91
C LYS A 183 -4.70 3.49 -11.73
N VAL A 184 -4.48 2.89 -10.57
CA VAL A 184 -4.06 3.63 -9.38
C VAL A 184 -2.67 4.25 -9.60
N ASP A 185 -2.45 5.43 -9.03
CA ASP A 185 -1.14 6.11 -9.07
C ASP A 185 -0.15 5.48 -8.08
N ALA A 186 -0.66 4.90 -6.99
CA ALA A 186 0.12 4.18 -5.99
C ALA A 186 -0.73 3.15 -5.26
N ALA A 187 -0.09 2.15 -4.64
CA ALA A 187 -0.75 1.24 -3.72
C ALA A 187 -0.15 1.28 -2.32
N VAL A 188 -0.99 1.10 -1.31
CA VAL A 188 -0.60 0.85 0.07
C VAL A 188 -0.99 -0.58 0.40
N VAL A 189 0.00 -1.42 0.70
CA VAL A 189 -0.20 -2.86 0.83
C VAL A 189 0.25 -3.28 2.21
N GLU A 190 -0.67 -3.86 2.98
CA GLU A 190 -0.38 -4.52 4.25
C GLU A 190 0.02 -5.98 4.02
N THR A 191 1.08 -6.44 4.69
CA THR A 191 1.44 -7.86 4.75
C THR A 191 0.40 -8.66 5.53
N GLY A 192 0.07 -9.87 5.08
CA GLY A 192 -0.75 -10.80 5.85
C GLY A 192 -0.02 -11.32 7.09
N MET A 193 1.13 -11.96 6.88
CA MET A 193 1.94 -12.54 7.95
C MET A 193 3.44 -12.44 7.67
N GLY A 194 4.22 -12.09 8.69
CA GLY A 194 5.67 -11.98 8.57
C GLY A 194 6.04 -10.84 7.62
N GLY A 195 6.70 -11.18 6.51
CA GLY A 195 7.15 -10.23 5.49
C GLY A 195 7.91 -10.95 4.38
N THR A 196 9.02 -11.61 4.70
CA THR A 196 9.91 -12.29 3.74
C THR A 196 9.17 -13.20 2.77
N HIS A 197 8.31 -14.07 3.30
CA HIS A 197 7.57 -15.09 2.54
C HIS A 197 6.07 -14.76 2.41
N ASP A 198 5.68 -13.52 2.74
CA ASP A 198 4.29 -13.10 2.60
C ASP A 198 3.91 -12.96 1.13
N ALA A 199 2.71 -13.37 0.73
CA ALA A 199 2.26 -13.30 -0.66
C ALA A 199 2.28 -11.87 -1.24
N THR A 200 2.30 -10.84 -0.39
CA THR A 200 2.45 -9.44 -0.83
C THR A 200 3.89 -9.04 -1.15
N ASN A 201 4.92 -9.80 -0.74
CA ASN A 201 6.34 -9.44 -0.91
C ASN A 201 6.91 -9.70 -2.30
N VAL A 202 6.15 -9.37 -3.32
CA VAL A 202 6.49 -9.61 -4.74
C VAL A 202 7.09 -8.40 -5.45
N PHE A 203 7.19 -7.26 -4.75
CA PHE A 203 7.68 -6.00 -5.29
C PHE A 203 9.21 -5.99 -5.39
N ASP A 204 9.74 -5.48 -6.50
CA ASP A 204 11.17 -5.23 -6.65
C ASP A 204 11.56 -3.82 -6.14
N GLU A 205 12.85 -3.51 -6.16
CA GLU A 205 13.39 -2.20 -5.74
C GLU A 205 12.76 -1.04 -6.51
N SER A 206 12.41 -1.26 -7.79
CA SER A 206 11.87 -0.23 -8.66
C SER A 206 10.42 0.12 -8.31
N ASN A 207 9.66 -0.85 -7.81
CA ASN A 207 8.29 -0.65 -7.36
C ASN A 207 8.20 -0.12 -5.92
N LEU A 208 9.09 -0.55 -5.01
CA LEU A 208 8.97 -0.15 -3.60
C LEU A 208 9.28 1.34 -3.41
N ALA A 209 8.27 2.16 -3.11
CA ALA A 209 8.47 3.55 -2.73
C ALA A 209 9.09 3.66 -1.34
N VAL A 210 8.53 2.93 -0.37
CA VAL A 210 9.00 2.89 1.03
C VAL A 210 8.46 1.63 1.72
N ALA A 211 9.31 1.00 2.54
CA ALA A 211 8.88 -0.02 3.49
C ALA A 211 8.53 0.62 4.83
N VAL A 212 7.49 0.13 5.50
CA VAL A 212 7.06 0.62 6.82
C VAL A 212 6.97 -0.55 7.78
N ILE A 213 7.69 -0.47 8.89
CA ILE A 213 7.65 -1.46 9.97
C ILE A 213 6.99 -0.83 11.19
N THR A 214 5.75 -1.23 11.47
CA THR A 214 5.01 -0.81 12.67
C THR A 214 5.52 -1.58 13.92
N PRO A 215 5.03 -1.31 15.14
CA PRO A 215 5.54 -1.97 16.33
C PRO A 215 5.47 -3.50 16.25
N LEU A 216 6.57 -4.14 16.66
CA LEU A 216 6.72 -5.58 16.72
C LEU A 216 6.39 -6.11 18.11
N GLY A 217 5.83 -7.31 18.13
CA GLY A 217 5.57 -8.11 19.32
C GLY A 217 5.44 -9.58 18.94
N TYR A 218 5.39 -10.44 19.96
CA TYR A 218 5.25 -11.88 19.76
C TYR A 218 3.89 -12.22 19.14
N GLU A 219 3.93 -12.62 17.87
CA GLU A 219 2.79 -13.13 17.10
C GLU A 219 3.27 -14.24 16.19
N HIS A 220 2.40 -15.20 15.90
CA HIS A 220 2.72 -16.32 14.98
C HIS A 220 4.07 -16.98 15.30
N VAL A 221 4.35 -17.15 16.60
CA VAL A 221 5.65 -17.56 17.13
C VAL A 221 6.14 -18.87 16.48
N ASP A 222 5.24 -19.84 16.30
CA ASP A 222 5.54 -21.11 15.66
C ASP A 222 5.86 -20.96 14.16
N ALA A 223 5.22 -20.01 13.47
CA ALA A 223 5.45 -19.75 12.05
C ALA A 223 6.72 -18.92 11.81
N LEU A 224 7.09 -18.05 12.77
CA LEU A 224 8.15 -17.05 12.63
C LEU A 224 9.42 -17.38 13.43
N GLY A 225 9.56 -18.60 13.95
CA GLY A 225 10.83 -19.10 14.50
C GLY A 225 11.08 -18.85 15.99
N GLY A 226 10.05 -18.50 16.77
CA GLY A 226 10.14 -18.58 18.24
C GLY A 226 10.66 -17.35 18.97
N THR A 227 11.34 -16.42 18.29
CA THR A 227 12.04 -15.29 18.94
C THR A 227 11.61 -13.94 18.39
N ILE A 228 11.86 -12.86 19.14
CA ILE A 228 11.50 -11.51 18.67
C ILE A 228 12.39 -11.06 17.51
N GLU A 229 13.62 -11.55 17.46
CA GLU A 229 14.59 -11.34 16.37
C GLU A 229 14.20 -12.08 15.11
N SER A 230 13.72 -13.33 15.22
CA SER A 230 13.24 -14.07 14.05
C SER A 230 11.98 -13.44 13.47
N ILE A 231 11.08 -12.92 14.33
CA ILE A 231 9.94 -12.10 13.90
C ILE A 231 10.41 -10.81 13.21
N ALA A 232 11.39 -10.11 13.79
CA ALA A 232 11.95 -8.88 13.21
C ALA A 232 12.63 -9.14 11.86
N ALA A 233 13.40 -10.22 11.74
CA ALA A 233 14.05 -10.63 10.50
C ALA A 233 13.03 -10.99 9.42
N ALA A 234 11.97 -11.73 9.77
CA ALA A 234 10.89 -12.05 8.84
C ALA A 234 10.18 -10.78 8.35
N LYS A 235 9.94 -9.80 9.23
CA LYS A 235 9.29 -8.54 8.85
C LYS A 235 10.22 -7.60 8.09
N ALA A 236 11.52 -7.62 8.37
CA ALA A 236 12.52 -6.89 7.60
C ALA A 236 12.60 -7.35 6.14
N GLY A 237 12.09 -8.55 5.82
CA GLY A 237 12.08 -9.09 4.45
C GLY A 237 11.29 -8.27 3.43
N ILE A 238 10.47 -7.30 3.86
CA ILE A 238 9.82 -6.35 2.93
C ILE A 238 10.73 -5.19 2.50
N MET A 239 11.87 -5.00 3.18
CA MET A 239 12.87 -3.99 2.79
C MET A 239 13.52 -4.41 1.46
N LYS A 240 13.86 -3.42 0.63
CA LYS A 240 14.55 -3.64 -0.67
C LYS A 240 15.79 -2.75 -0.74
N ALA A 241 16.80 -3.21 -1.46
CA ALA A 241 18.11 -2.56 -1.50
C ALA A 241 18.00 -1.09 -1.93
N GLY A 242 18.63 -0.19 -1.17
CA GLY A 242 18.64 1.25 -1.44
C GLY A 242 17.31 1.97 -1.28
N ARG A 243 16.23 1.29 -0.88
CA ARG A 243 14.90 1.90 -0.69
C ARG A 243 14.72 2.39 0.75
N PRO A 244 13.99 3.49 0.99
CA PRO A 244 13.81 4.01 2.34
C PRO A 244 12.95 3.06 3.18
N VAL A 245 13.21 3.06 4.48
CA VAL A 245 12.40 2.33 5.46
C VAL A 245 12.05 3.22 6.65
N VAL A 246 10.77 3.22 7.01
CA VAL A 246 10.26 3.87 8.22
C VAL A 246 10.03 2.83 9.29
N ILE A 247 10.62 3.01 10.46
CA ILE A 247 10.48 2.10 11.60
C ILE A 247 9.81 2.86 12.74
N ALA A 248 8.66 2.35 13.20
CA ALA A 248 8.00 2.85 14.40
C ALA A 248 8.81 2.49 15.64
N GLN A 249 8.55 3.17 16.77
CA GLN A 249 9.16 2.81 18.04
C GLN A 249 8.88 1.34 18.39
N GLN A 250 9.95 0.61 18.73
CA GLN A 250 9.88 -0.80 19.06
C GLN A 250 9.91 -1.00 20.57
N GLY A 251 9.02 -1.85 21.09
CA GLY A 251 9.00 -2.21 22.51
C GLY A 251 10.13 -3.17 22.93
N HIS A 252 10.80 -3.79 21.96
CA HIS A 252 11.86 -4.76 22.18
C HIS A 252 13.17 -4.27 21.55
N GLY A 253 14.21 -4.04 22.36
CA GLY A 253 15.51 -3.57 21.88
C GLY A 253 16.14 -4.49 20.82
N ARG A 254 16.07 -5.81 21.03
CA ARG A 254 16.60 -6.81 20.08
C ARG A 254 15.88 -6.78 18.72
N ALA A 255 14.56 -6.55 18.68
CA ALA A 255 13.87 -6.32 17.40
C ALA A 255 14.38 -5.07 16.69
N ASN A 256 14.53 -3.96 17.42
CA ASN A 256 15.03 -2.70 16.85
C ASN A 256 16.43 -2.90 16.24
N GLU A 257 17.33 -3.56 16.97
CA GLU A 257 18.67 -3.88 16.50
C GLU A 257 18.65 -4.74 15.24
N THR A 258 17.81 -5.79 15.19
CA THR A 258 17.64 -6.63 13.99
C THR A 258 17.17 -5.82 12.80
N LEU A 259 16.15 -4.96 12.96
CA LEU A 259 15.62 -4.15 11.87
C LEU A 259 16.65 -3.13 11.37
N GLN A 260 17.37 -2.45 12.27
CA GLN A 260 18.42 -1.50 11.91
C GLN A 260 19.61 -2.18 11.26
N HIS A 261 19.96 -3.39 11.68
CA HIS A 261 20.98 -4.18 11.02
C HIS A 261 20.56 -4.53 9.59
N ALA A 262 19.34 -5.04 9.40
CA ALA A 262 18.81 -5.34 8.06
C ALA A 262 18.79 -4.11 7.14
N ALA A 263 18.30 -2.98 7.64
CA ALA A 263 18.27 -1.71 6.90
C ALA A 263 19.67 -1.27 6.46
N ARG A 264 20.68 -1.35 7.35
CA ARG A 264 22.07 -1.02 7.03
C ARG A 264 22.66 -1.97 5.99
N SER A 265 22.44 -3.27 6.13
CA SER A 265 22.94 -4.29 5.20
C SER A 265 22.36 -4.13 3.79
N LEU A 266 21.12 -3.61 3.68
CA LEU A 266 20.46 -3.31 2.40
C LEU A 266 20.75 -1.88 1.89
N GLY A 267 21.51 -1.06 2.62
CA GLY A 267 21.76 0.33 2.26
C GLY A 267 20.49 1.20 2.26
N CYS A 268 19.48 0.84 3.05
CA CYS A 268 18.23 1.59 3.16
C CYS A 268 18.45 2.91 3.89
N ARG A 269 17.79 3.99 3.43
CA ARG A 269 17.64 5.20 4.23
C ARG A 269 16.68 4.91 5.39
N LEU A 270 17.25 4.74 6.59
CA LEU A 270 16.50 4.48 7.81
C LEU A 270 15.87 5.76 8.37
N ILE A 271 14.58 5.72 8.65
CA ILE A 271 13.81 6.79 9.27
C ILE A 271 13.10 6.21 10.51
N ASN A 272 13.52 6.64 11.69
CA ASN A 272 12.82 6.31 12.93
C ASN A 272 11.65 7.28 13.12
N ALA A 273 10.42 6.78 13.19
CA ALA A 273 9.23 7.63 13.24
C ALA A 273 9.24 8.59 14.44
N GLN A 274 9.70 8.13 15.61
CA GLN A 274 9.78 8.94 16.82
C GLN A 274 10.78 10.10 16.75
N ASP A 275 11.74 10.05 15.82
CA ASP A 275 12.73 11.11 15.63
C ASP A 275 12.21 12.21 14.67
N GLN A 276 11.04 12.01 14.08
CA GLN A 276 10.48 12.89 13.04
C GLN A 276 9.25 13.66 13.52
N VAL A 277 8.46 13.10 14.43
CA VAL A 277 7.20 13.69 14.86
C VAL A 277 7.03 13.49 16.36
N GLU A 278 6.76 14.59 17.06
CA GLU A 278 6.28 14.57 18.43
C GLU A 278 4.76 14.49 18.42
N VAL A 279 4.21 13.54 19.20
CA VAL A 279 2.78 13.29 19.31
C VAL A 279 2.34 13.61 20.73
N SER A 280 1.45 14.58 20.90
CA SER A 280 0.93 14.97 22.21
C SER A 280 -0.60 14.93 22.23
N THR A 281 -1.16 14.36 23.31
CA THR A 281 -2.62 14.31 23.51
C THR A 281 -3.07 15.61 24.17
N MET A 282 -3.91 16.37 23.47
CA MET A 282 -4.43 17.69 23.90
C MET A 282 -5.65 17.58 24.83
N GLY A 283 -5.85 16.42 25.45
CA GLY A 283 -6.98 16.12 26.34
C GLY A 283 -8.08 15.27 25.69
N TYR A 284 -9.10 14.98 26.49
CA TYR A 284 -10.23 14.15 26.12
C TYR A 284 -11.54 14.93 26.29
N THR A 285 -12.43 14.82 25.32
CA THR A 285 -13.80 15.32 25.39
C THR A 285 -14.74 14.13 25.45
N LEU A 286 -15.54 14.04 26.51
CA LEU A 286 -16.67 13.11 26.57
C LEU A 286 -17.81 13.69 25.72
N LEU A 287 -18.22 12.92 24.72
CA LEU A 287 -19.38 13.20 23.90
C LEU A 287 -20.47 12.22 24.32
N ASP A 288 -21.39 12.72 25.14
CA ASP A 288 -22.51 11.92 25.60
C ASP A 288 -23.58 11.86 24.50
N GLN A 289 -23.88 10.66 24.02
CA GLN A 289 -24.94 10.39 23.05
C GLN A 289 -26.04 9.60 23.75
N PRO A 290 -27.30 9.68 23.31
CA PRO A 290 -28.46 9.05 23.98
C PRO A 290 -28.31 7.54 24.26
N SER A 291 -27.42 6.85 23.55
CA SER A 291 -27.19 5.41 23.63
C SER A 291 -25.70 5.02 23.76
N SER A 292 -24.77 5.98 23.85
CA SER A 292 -23.34 5.69 24.06
C SER A 292 -22.57 6.92 24.53
N THR A 293 -21.53 6.72 25.33
CA THR A 293 -20.57 7.79 25.64
C THR A 293 -19.33 7.60 24.76
N LEU A 294 -19.05 8.56 23.90
CA LEU A 294 -17.87 8.55 23.04
C LEU A 294 -16.75 9.39 23.68
N LEU A 295 -15.53 8.86 23.72
CA LEU A 295 -14.36 9.63 24.14
C LEU A 295 -13.63 10.15 22.89
N ARG A 296 -13.60 11.46 22.70
CA ARG A 296 -12.82 12.10 21.64
C ARG A 296 -11.50 12.59 22.22
N SER A 297 -10.38 12.02 21.79
CA SER A 297 -9.06 12.62 22.02
C SER A 297 -8.72 13.57 20.88
N SER A 298 -8.11 14.70 21.22
CA SER A 298 -7.43 15.55 20.24
C SER A 298 -5.94 15.25 20.33
N ILE A 299 -5.31 14.99 19.19
CA ILE A 299 -3.87 14.72 19.11
C ILE A 299 -3.23 15.86 18.33
N MET A 300 -2.16 16.43 18.87
CA MET A 300 -1.29 17.36 18.19
C MET A 300 -0.08 16.58 17.65
N LEU A 301 0.21 16.78 16.37
CA LEU A 301 1.39 16.26 15.69
C LEU A 301 2.30 17.43 15.38
N GLN A 302 3.51 17.44 15.95
CA GLN A 302 4.52 18.44 15.66
C GLN A 302 5.68 17.78 14.94
N CYS A 303 5.93 18.20 13.70
CA CYS A 303 7.12 17.77 12.99
C CYS A 303 8.36 18.30 13.70
N ILE A 304 9.30 17.42 14.03
CA ILE A 304 10.60 17.79 14.55
C ILE A 304 11.43 18.20 13.34
N ASP A 305 11.76 19.48 13.23
CA ASP A 305 12.56 20.05 12.14
C ASP A 305 13.98 19.46 12.15
N SER A 306 14.11 18.24 11.62
CA SER A 306 15.37 17.55 11.40
C SER A 306 15.95 17.82 10.00
N LEU A 307 15.17 18.47 9.12
CA LEU A 307 15.61 18.90 7.78
C LEU A 307 16.61 20.08 7.80
N GLY A 308 16.82 20.73 8.94
CA GLY A 308 17.85 21.77 9.11
C GLY A 308 19.22 21.27 9.58
N ALA A 309 19.30 20.08 10.18
CA ALA A 309 20.51 19.59 10.84
C ALA A 309 21.44 18.78 9.91
N GLN A 310 20.91 18.10 8.89
CA GLN A 310 21.73 17.30 7.96
C GLN A 310 22.44 18.11 6.87
N ARG A 311 22.12 19.40 6.67
CA ARG A 311 22.88 20.27 5.73
C ARG A 311 24.17 20.86 6.31
N ARG A 312 24.49 20.61 7.58
CA ARG A 312 25.65 21.22 8.27
C ARG A 312 26.78 20.26 8.62
N SER A 313 26.71 19.00 8.20
CA SER A 313 27.75 18.00 8.48
C SER A 313 28.45 17.45 7.23
N ASP A 314 28.66 18.31 6.21
CA ASP A 314 29.68 18.07 5.20
C ASP A 314 30.94 18.88 5.56
N PRO A 315 32.03 18.25 6.02
CA PRO A 315 33.28 18.93 6.33
C PRO A 315 34.11 19.12 5.05
N GLN A 316 33.58 19.82 4.05
CA GLN A 316 34.33 20.23 2.86
C GLN A 316 33.82 21.57 2.29
N ASN A 317 33.84 22.64 3.08
CA ASN A 317 34.06 23.98 2.55
C ASN A 317 34.41 24.97 3.68
N GLN A 318 35.62 24.87 4.21
CA GLN A 318 36.27 26.01 4.87
C GLN A 318 37.32 26.50 3.90
N ASN A 319 36.99 27.54 3.15
CA ASN A 319 37.92 28.54 2.65
C ASN A 319 37.14 29.85 2.49
N ASP A 320 37.64 30.84 3.21
CA ASP A 320 37.68 32.25 2.85
C ASP A 320 36.35 32.96 2.55
N ASP A 321 35.84 33.68 3.56
CA ASP A 321 35.51 35.09 3.37
C ASP A 321 35.36 35.80 4.72
N ASN A 322 36.47 36.39 5.15
CA ASN A 322 36.53 37.41 6.20
C ASN A 322 36.51 38.77 5.48
N SER A 323 35.40 39.52 5.52
CA SER A 323 35.41 40.97 5.76
C SER A 323 34.04 41.65 5.62
N ALA A 324 33.82 42.58 6.55
CA ALA A 324 33.00 43.80 6.48
C ALA A 324 31.51 43.79 6.90
N GLY A 325 31.24 44.55 7.98
CA GLY A 325 30.04 45.39 8.15
C GLY A 325 29.03 44.91 9.21
N ALA A 326 29.24 45.13 10.50
CA ALA A 326 28.88 46.35 11.28
C ALA A 326 27.37 46.62 11.47
N ALA A 327 26.93 46.37 12.72
CA ALA A 327 26.05 47.16 13.61
C ALA A 327 24.58 47.50 13.24
N ALA A 328 23.65 47.05 14.09
CA ALA A 328 22.63 47.84 14.83
C ALA A 328 21.70 46.86 15.60
N SER A 329 21.80 46.73 16.94
CA SER A 329 20.88 47.31 17.96
C SER A 329 19.40 47.25 17.54
N GLY A 330 18.48 46.53 18.20
CA GLY A 330 18.22 46.50 19.64
C GLY A 330 16.87 47.19 19.90
N ALA A 331 15.84 46.45 20.29
CA ALA A 331 14.67 46.98 21.00
C ALA A 331 13.84 45.84 21.62
N SER A 332 13.97 45.75 22.95
CA SER A 332 13.04 45.11 23.86
C SER A 332 11.85 46.05 24.08
N LEU A 333 10.62 45.53 24.06
CA LEU A 333 9.48 46.14 24.74
C LEU A 333 8.66 45.03 25.41
N THR A 334 8.70 45.07 26.74
CA THR A 334 7.78 44.43 27.69
C THR A 334 6.55 45.31 27.92
N GLU A 335 5.55 44.71 28.58
CA GLU A 335 4.24 45.24 29.06
C GLU A 335 3.06 44.88 28.15
N GLY A 336 1.91 44.40 28.63
CA GLY A 336 1.41 44.25 30.00
C GLY A 336 0.04 43.57 29.98
N VAL A 337 -0.40 43.14 31.16
CA VAL A 337 -1.58 42.33 31.48
C VAL A 337 -2.91 43.05 31.16
N GLY A 338 -3.91 42.32 30.67
CA GLY A 338 -5.30 42.80 30.65
C GLY A 338 -6.27 41.75 30.08
N GLY A 339 -7.05 41.11 30.96
CA GLY A 339 -8.05 40.13 30.56
C GLY A 339 -9.26 40.73 29.86
N ALA A 340 -9.81 40.01 28.90
CA ALA A 340 -11.20 40.15 28.46
C ALA A 340 -11.72 38.81 27.94
N SER A 341 -12.92 38.49 28.39
CA SER A 341 -13.72 37.29 28.17
C SER A 341 -14.27 37.16 26.75
N LEU A 342 -14.46 35.90 26.34
CA LEU A 342 -15.56 35.39 25.52
C LEU A 342 -16.11 36.28 24.40
N GLY A 343 -15.72 35.96 23.17
CA GLY A 343 -16.55 36.24 22.00
C GLY A 343 -15.78 36.44 20.71
N GLU A 344 -15.22 35.38 20.11
CA GLU A 344 -14.89 35.38 18.66
C GLU A 344 -14.62 33.97 18.10
N ALA A 345 -15.52 33.02 18.35
CA ALA A 345 -15.56 31.73 17.64
C ALA A 345 -16.58 31.80 16.50
N SER A 346 -16.37 32.68 15.51
CA SER A 346 -17.10 32.71 14.23
C SER A 346 -16.39 33.63 13.24
N ARG A 347 -15.12 33.35 12.89
CA ARG A 347 -14.43 34.07 11.80
C ARG A 347 -13.17 33.38 11.23
N LEU A 348 -13.14 32.04 11.19
CA LEU A 348 -12.13 31.28 10.43
C LEU A 348 -12.74 30.22 9.51
N ALA A 349 -13.89 30.55 8.92
CA ALA A 349 -14.47 29.84 7.77
C ALA A 349 -14.59 30.80 6.58
N ALA A 350 -13.49 31.45 6.22
CA ALA A 350 -13.31 32.16 4.95
C ALA A 350 -11.90 32.74 4.92
N MET A 351 -10.92 31.98 4.40
CA MET A 351 -9.70 32.48 3.75
C MET A 351 -8.78 31.30 3.45
N GLY A 352 -8.42 31.13 2.17
CA GLY A 352 -7.30 30.27 1.77
C GLY A 352 -7.59 29.30 0.64
N ASP A 353 -8.18 29.77 -0.46
CA ASP A 353 -7.92 29.21 -1.78
C ASP A 353 -6.43 29.39 -2.07
N ALA A 354 -5.63 28.37 -1.73
CA ALA A 354 -4.23 28.28 -2.11
C ALA A 354 -4.13 27.17 -3.15
N SER A 355 -4.13 27.58 -4.41
CA SER A 355 -3.77 26.76 -5.56
C SER A 355 -2.46 26.01 -5.29
N ILE A 356 -2.56 24.72 -4.95
CA ILE A 356 -1.42 23.81 -4.91
C ILE A 356 -0.99 23.63 -6.37
N LYS A 357 0.07 24.35 -6.77
CA LYS A 357 0.76 24.12 -8.04
C LYS A 357 1.16 22.65 -8.10
N ARG A 358 0.72 21.96 -9.15
CA ARG A 358 1.20 20.62 -9.52
C ARG A 358 2.73 20.65 -9.54
N GLY A 359 3.35 19.96 -8.58
CA GLY A 359 4.79 19.75 -8.51
C GLY A 359 5.23 18.75 -9.59
N SER A 360 5.27 19.18 -10.84
CA SER A 360 6.01 18.51 -11.90
C SER A 360 7.44 19.04 -11.89
N ASP A 361 8.24 18.70 -10.88
CA ASP A 361 9.68 18.98 -10.82
C ASP A 361 10.37 18.11 -9.75
N ILE A 362 10.34 16.77 -9.94
CA ILE A 362 11.29 15.82 -9.31
C ILE A 362 11.81 14.85 -10.40
N CYS A 363 12.07 15.36 -11.59
CA CYS A 363 12.71 14.64 -12.70
C CYS A 363 13.62 15.57 -13.50
N SER A 364 14.60 16.19 -12.84
CA SER A 364 15.64 16.98 -13.49
C SER A 364 16.97 16.81 -12.75
N GLY A 365 17.47 15.57 -12.79
CA GLY A 365 18.74 15.19 -12.17
C GLY A 365 19.42 13.98 -12.81
N PHE A 366 19.20 13.73 -14.11
CA PHE A 366 20.04 12.82 -14.89
C PHE A 366 20.19 13.38 -16.32
N GLY A 367 21.22 14.21 -16.48
CA GLY A 367 21.62 14.76 -17.77
C GLY A 367 22.29 13.70 -18.64
N ARG A 368 21.69 13.51 -19.82
CA ARG A 368 22.28 13.16 -21.13
C ARG A 368 23.82 13.04 -21.18
N GLY A 369 24.30 11.84 -21.50
CA GLY A 369 25.58 11.61 -22.19
C GLY A 369 25.31 10.94 -23.54
N GLY A 370 25.58 11.64 -24.64
CA GLY A 370 25.27 11.21 -25.99
C GLY A 370 26.26 10.18 -26.56
N SER A 371 25.68 9.24 -27.32
CA SER A 371 26.13 8.68 -28.60
C SER A 371 27.59 8.91 -29.03
N ARG A 372 28.32 7.81 -29.21
CA ARG A 372 29.17 7.62 -30.40
C ARG A 372 29.06 6.18 -30.90
N ALA A 373 28.64 6.06 -32.15
CA ALA A 373 28.56 4.84 -32.92
C ALA A 373 29.94 4.43 -33.48
N SER A 374 30.18 3.13 -33.61
CA SER A 374 30.98 2.58 -34.70
C SER A 374 30.48 1.15 -35.00
N ALA A 375 30.02 0.96 -36.22
CA ALA A 375 29.61 -0.30 -36.81
C ALA A 375 30.76 -0.91 -37.63
N THR A 376 30.84 -2.25 -37.64
CA THR A 376 31.41 -3.14 -38.68
C THR A 376 31.13 -4.58 -38.19
N THR A 377 30.06 -5.28 -38.63
CA THR A 377 29.89 -6.15 -39.82
C THR A 377 30.63 -7.49 -39.83
N ALA A 378 29.86 -8.54 -40.14
CA ALA A 378 30.21 -9.84 -40.75
C ALA A 378 30.87 -10.90 -39.83
N ASP A 379 30.64 -12.20 -39.92
CA ASP A 379 29.71 -13.04 -40.69
C ASP A 379 29.80 -14.49 -40.14
N GLU A 380 28.87 -15.32 -40.60
CA GLU A 380 28.97 -16.79 -40.82
C GLU A 380 28.79 -17.86 -39.70
N ALA A 381 27.81 -18.74 -39.99
CA ALA A 381 27.79 -20.21 -39.99
C ALA A 381 28.28 -20.97 -38.74
N GLY A 382 27.55 -21.94 -38.16
CA GLY A 382 26.84 -23.05 -38.78
C GLY A 382 27.44 -24.39 -38.28
N SER A 383 26.61 -25.44 -38.17
CA SER A 383 26.92 -26.83 -37.74
C SER A 383 27.07 -27.05 -36.22
N SER A 384 26.22 -27.78 -35.48
CA SER A 384 25.62 -29.13 -35.57
C SER A 384 26.39 -30.20 -34.80
N SER A 385 25.64 -30.97 -33.99
CA SER A 385 25.90 -32.33 -33.47
C SER A 385 27.01 -32.46 -32.41
N SER A 386 26.98 -33.36 -31.43
CA SER A 386 26.01 -34.30 -30.86
C SER A 386 26.72 -35.02 -29.70
N SER A 387 25.94 -35.58 -28.77
CA SER A 387 26.20 -36.84 -28.03
C SER A 387 27.37 -36.88 -27.04
N SER A 388 27.06 -37.01 -25.73
CA SER A 388 27.26 -38.23 -24.89
C SER A 388 28.74 -38.46 -24.51
N SER A 389 29.17 -38.75 -23.29
CA SER A 389 28.61 -39.55 -22.21
C SER A 389 29.69 -39.69 -21.11
N SER A 390 29.26 -39.64 -19.84
CA SER A 390 29.70 -40.47 -18.70
C SER A 390 31.16 -40.55 -18.22
N SER A 391 31.27 -40.79 -16.90
CA SER A 391 32.42 -41.12 -16.04
C SER A 391 33.24 -39.88 -15.63
N SER A 392 33.46 -39.58 -14.34
CA SER A 392 33.66 -40.44 -13.16
C SER A 392 33.15 -39.78 -11.88
#